data_AF-A0A1X7TLI4-F1
#
_entry.id   AF-A0A1X7TLI4-F1
#
_cell.length_a   1.000
_cell.length_b   1.000
_cell.length_c   1.000
_cell.angle_alpha   90.00
_cell.angle_beta   90.00
_cell.angle_gamma   90.00
#
_symmetry.space_group_name_H-M   'P 1'
#
loop_
_entity.id
_entity.type
_entity.pdbx_description
1 polymer ?
#
loop_
_entity_poly.entity_id
_entity_poly.type
_entity_poly.pdbx_seq_one_letter_code
_entity_poly.pdbx_strand_id
1 'polypeptide(L)'
;MAARVNYICSCFFHRNIYLQKYKYHVHYYDDQKFIEDYSEVKSEVERRKNRGKEHVKRCEMVQKLYQRLDPPLYTLDESYFHSDFLRITKYCRDELSPTMEGLLQIISKEEASRVYSFPVFTDEFCRRFLDELDHFERLDLPKGRPNTMNNTGILLAELGFDDHFMNRFREHYLQPLSALLYPEWTGSSGLDSHRSHIVTYDATGPTDRTDVGLSTHFDNAEVTLNVSLGKEYSDGELYFGEMKG
;
A
#
# COMPACT_ATOMS: atom_id res chain seq x y z
N MET A 1 -61.98 22.62 13.48
CA MET A 1 -60.90 22.38 12.50
C MET A 1 -60.23 21.07 12.87
N ALA A 2 -60.29 20.05 12.01
CA ALA A 2 -59.59 18.79 12.26
C ALA A 2 -58.07 19.03 12.20
N ALA A 3 -57.35 18.56 13.22
CA ALA A 3 -55.89 18.64 13.24
C ALA A 3 -55.32 17.89 12.03
N ARG A 4 -54.48 18.55 11.22
CA ARG A 4 -53.74 17.88 10.15
C ARG A 4 -52.77 16.90 10.78
N VAL A 5 -52.93 15.62 10.47
CA VAL A 5 -51.96 14.59 10.84
C VAL A 5 -50.73 14.77 9.96
N ASN A 6 -49.60 15.11 10.58
CA ASN A 6 -48.32 15.16 9.90
C ASN A 6 -47.73 13.76 9.86
N TYR A 7 -47.52 13.22 8.65
CA TYR A 7 -46.83 11.96 8.46
C TYR A 7 -45.32 12.20 8.43
N ILE A 8 -44.58 11.44 9.24
CA ILE A 8 -43.11 11.45 9.24
C ILE A 8 -42.63 10.23 8.46
N CYS A 9 -41.69 10.42 7.54
CA CYS A 9 -41.03 9.31 6.87
C CYS A 9 -40.34 8.41 7.91
N SER A 10 -40.53 7.09 7.84
CA SER A 10 -39.79 6.14 8.70
C SER A 10 -38.26 6.35 8.62
N CYS A 11 -37.75 6.79 7.47
CA CYS A 11 -36.35 7.13 7.28
C CYS A 11 -35.81 8.20 8.24
N PHE A 12 -36.67 9.08 8.76
CA PHE A 12 -36.31 10.12 9.73
C PHE A 12 -35.71 9.54 11.01
N PHE A 13 -36.13 8.35 11.42
CA PHE A 13 -35.69 7.72 12.66
C PHE A 13 -34.41 6.90 12.51
N HIS A 14 -33.94 6.66 11.27
CA HIS A 14 -32.84 5.74 11.00
C HIS A 14 -31.71 6.30 10.13
N ARG A 15 -31.93 7.41 9.42
CA ARG A 15 -30.95 7.97 8.48
C ARG A 15 -30.64 9.42 8.81
N ASN A 16 -29.42 9.85 8.49
CA ASN A 16 -28.97 11.23 8.62
C ASN A 16 -29.08 11.81 10.05
N ILE A 17 -28.95 10.97 11.09
CA ILE A 17 -28.96 11.46 12.48
C ILE A 17 -27.69 12.26 12.70
N TYR A 18 -27.83 13.58 12.90
CA TYR A 18 -26.70 14.48 13.07
C TYR A 18 -26.22 14.48 14.52
N LEU A 19 -24.99 14.04 14.75
CA LEU A 19 -24.36 14.08 16.06
C LEU A 19 -23.61 15.39 16.23
N GLN A 20 -24.25 16.40 16.83
CA GLN A 20 -23.72 17.78 16.92
C GLN A 20 -22.30 17.87 17.48
N LYS A 21 -21.96 17.07 18.50
CA LYS A 21 -20.62 17.04 19.10
C LYS A 21 -19.53 16.64 18.10
N TYR A 22 -19.85 15.75 17.17
CA TYR A 22 -18.91 15.18 16.21
C TYR A 22 -19.03 15.77 14.81
N LYS A 23 -20.05 16.62 14.58
CA LYS A 23 -20.35 17.23 13.28
C LYS A 23 -20.46 16.21 12.15
N TYR A 24 -21.07 15.06 12.43
CA TYR A 24 -21.15 13.92 11.53
C TYR A 24 -22.57 13.33 11.50
N HIS A 25 -23.01 12.82 10.36
CA HIS A 25 -24.28 12.12 10.21
C HIS A 25 -24.07 10.62 10.32
N VAL A 26 -24.91 9.96 11.12
CA VAL A 26 -24.89 8.50 11.27
C VAL A 26 -26.20 7.88 10.84
N HIS A 27 -26.14 6.60 10.53
CA HIS A 27 -27.30 5.74 10.34
C HIS A 27 -27.52 4.94 11.63
N TYR A 28 -28.75 4.92 12.13
CA TYR A 28 -29.13 4.15 13.32
C TYR A 28 -30.20 3.14 12.91
N TYR A 29 -29.81 1.88 12.76
CA TYR A 29 -30.75 0.83 12.40
C TYR A 29 -31.52 0.35 13.64
N ASP A 30 -30.78 -0.11 14.64
CA ASP A 30 -31.27 -0.50 15.96
C ASP A 30 -30.09 -0.47 16.97
N ASP A 31 -30.41 -0.69 18.25
CA ASP A 31 -29.41 -0.69 19.33
C ASP A 31 -28.33 -1.75 19.12
N GLN A 32 -28.68 -2.93 18.60
CA GLN A 32 -27.74 -4.03 18.41
C GLN A 32 -26.70 -3.66 17.35
N LYS A 33 -27.14 -3.22 16.18
CA LYS A 33 -26.26 -2.81 15.08
C LYS A 33 -25.41 -1.60 15.46
N PHE A 34 -25.96 -0.63 16.19
CA PHE A 34 -25.18 0.49 16.71
C PHE A 34 -24.09 0.00 17.67
N ILE A 35 -24.38 -0.92 18.58
CA ILE A 35 -23.36 -1.49 19.47
C ILE A 35 -22.30 -2.26 18.68
N GLU A 36 -22.70 -3.08 17.70
CA GLU A 36 -21.80 -3.84 16.84
C GLU A 36 -20.85 -2.92 16.06
N ASP A 37 -21.38 -1.95 15.31
CA ASP A 37 -20.59 -1.02 14.48
C ASP A 37 -19.57 -0.23 15.34
N TYR A 38 -19.95 0.23 16.54
CA TYR A 38 -19.03 0.96 17.42
C TYR A 38 -18.08 0.06 18.22
N SER A 39 -18.43 -1.22 18.41
CA SER A 39 -17.51 -2.22 18.97
C SER A 39 -16.37 -2.55 18.00
N GLU A 40 -16.64 -2.49 16.69
CA GLU A 40 -15.62 -2.63 15.65
C GLU A 40 -14.59 -1.50 15.74
N VAL A 41 -15.04 -0.25 15.92
CA VAL A 41 -14.15 0.91 16.12
C VAL A 41 -13.21 0.68 17.31
N LYS A 42 -13.74 0.22 18.45
CA LYS A 42 -12.93 -0.09 19.63
C LYS A 42 -11.89 -1.18 19.33
N SER A 43 -12.31 -2.24 18.64
CA SER A 43 -11.45 -3.35 18.24
C SER A 43 -10.33 -2.89 17.30
N GLU A 44 -10.65 -2.02 16.34
CA GLU A 44 -9.67 -1.42 15.42
C GLU A 44 -8.66 -0.53 16.14
N VAL A 45 -9.10 0.30 17.10
CA VAL A 45 -8.19 1.10 17.94
C VAL A 45 -7.24 0.21 18.74
N GLU A 46 -7.76 -0.85 19.36
CA GLU A 46 -6.94 -1.78 20.14
C GLU A 46 -5.95 -2.55 19.25
N ARG A 47 -6.38 -2.95 18.05
CA ARG A 47 -5.50 -3.54 17.03
C ARG A 47 -4.36 -2.58 16.66
N ARG A 48 -4.65 -1.29 16.43
CA ARG A 48 -3.63 -0.27 16.11
C ARG A 48 -2.62 -0.08 17.23
N LYS A 49 -3.06 -0.05 18.49
CA LYS A 49 -2.17 0.04 19.66
C LYS A 49 -1.23 -1.15 19.77
N ASN A 50 -1.70 -2.36 19.43
CA ASN A 50 -0.90 -3.58 19.52
C ASN A 50 -0.08 -3.86 18.26
N ARG A 51 -0.34 -3.17 17.14
CA ARG A 51 0.30 -3.39 15.84
C ARG A 51 1.82 -3.49 15.90
N GLY A 52 2.49 -2.57 16.61
CA GLY A 52 3.95 -2.57 16.74
C GLY A 52 4.48 -3.80 17.47
N LYS A 53 3.84 -4.19 18.58
CA LYS A 53 4.23 -5.38 19.35
C LYS A 53 4.05 -6.66 18.54
N GLU A 54 2.93 -6.78 17.83
CA GLU A 54 2.65 -7.94 16.99
C GLU A 54 3.58 -8.02 15.78
N HIS A 55 3.97 -6.87 15.21
CA HIS A 55 4.98 -6.81 14.16
C HIS A 55 6.33 -7.36 14.64
N VAL A 56 6.85 -6.89 15.79
CA VAL A 56 8.11 -7.39 16.34
C VAL A 56 8.08 -8.90 16.58
N LYS A 57 6.99 -9.41 17.19
CA LYS A 57 6.82 -10.86 17.40
C LYS A 57 6.86 -11.66 16.09
N ARG A 58 6.20 -11.16 15.03
CA ARG A 58 6.23 -11.82 13.72
C ARG A 58 7.62 -11.82 13.12
N CYS A 59 8.31 -10.67 13.12
CA CYS A 59 9.69 -10.59 12.64
C CYS A 59 10.60 -11.59 13.38
N GLU A 60 10.52 -11.66 14.72
CA GLU A 60 11.31 -12.61 15.51
C GLU A 60 10.99 -14.07 15.17
N MET A 61 9.72 -14.40 14.95
CA MET A 61 9.30 -15.76 14.60
C MET A 61 9.75 -16.14 13.19
N VAL A 62 9.52 -15.27 12.21
CA VAL A 62 9.95 -15.47 10.82
C VAL A 62 11.47 -15.61 10.77
N GLN A 63 12.23 -14.72 11.42
CA GLN A 63 13.68 -14.81 11.46
C GLN A 63 14.21 -16.14 12.03
N LYS A 64 13.50 -16.74 12.99
CA LYS A 64 13.89 -18.01 13.63
C LYS A 64 13.51 -19.24 12.82
N LEU A 65 12.35 -19.20 12.16
CA LEU A 65 11.73 -20.39 11.58
C LEU A 65 11.82 -20.44 10.05
N TYR A 66 11.95 -19.30 9.40
CA TYR A 66 11.97 -19.22 7.95
C TYR A 66 13.37 -19.46 7.39
N GLN A 67 13.50 -20.48 6.55
CA GLN A 67 14.66 -20.70 5.73
C GLN A 67 14.42 -20.09 4.35
N ARG A 68 15.15 -18.99 4.08
CA ARG A 68 15.16 -18.27 2.80
C ARG A 68 15.50 -19.23 1.66
N LEU A 69 14.76 -19.17 0.55
CA LEU A 69 15.05 -19.96 -0.64
C LEU A 69 16.27 -19.41 -1.38
N ASP A 70 16.38 -18.08 -1.44
CA ASP A 70 17.43 -17.34 -2.13
C ASP A 70 18.00 -16.23 -1.24
N PRO A 71 18.92 -16.56 -0.31
CA PRO A 71 19.47 -15.60 0.64
C PRO A 71 20.09 -14.33 0.02
N PRO A 72 20.76 -14.37 -1.15
CA PRO A 72 21.24 -13.18 -1.85
C PRO A 72 20.16 -12.14 -2.19
N LEU A 73 18.89 -12.52 -2.42
CA LEU A 73 17.82 -11.57 -2.76
C LEU A 73 17.56 -10.51 -1.68
N TYR A 74 17.93 -10.79 -0.43
CA TYR A 74 17.69 -9.91 0.71
C TYR A 74 18.65 -8.72 0.79
N THR A 75 19.67 -8.68 -0.06
CA THR A 75 20.59 -7.55 -0.19
C THR A 75 20.38 -6.93 -1.56
N LEU A 76 20.14 -5.62 -1.61
CA LEU A 76 19.95 -4.92 -2.88
C LEU A 76 21.22 -5.00 -3.73
N ASP A 77 21.05 -5.40 -4.99
CA ASP A 77 22.09 -5.47 -5.99
C ASP A 77 21.64 -4.76 -7.27
N GLU A 78 22.55 -4.04 -7.94
CA GLU A 78 22.20 -3.30 -9.16
C GLU A 78 21.78 -4.21 -10.32
N SER A 79 22.19 -5.48 -10.32
CA SER A 79 21.76 -6.47 -11.32
C SER A 79 20.26 -6.76 -11.29
N TYR A 80 19.57 -6.38 -10.21
CA TYR A 80 18.12 -6.55 -10.10
C TYR A 80 17.35 -5.49 -10.88
N PHE A 81 17.98 -4.37 -11.24
CA PHE A 81 17.31 -3.25 -11.88
C PHE A 81 17.30 -3.35 -13.40
N HIS A 82 16.19 -2.90 -13.99
CA HIS A 82 16.11 -2.68 -15.43
C HIS A 82 17.10 -1.58 -15.85
N SER A 83 17.68 -1.69 -17.06
CA SER A 83 18.67 -0.73 -17.56
C SER A 83 18.15 0.70 -17.61
N ASP A 84 16.87 0.89 -17.94
CA ASP A 84 16.24 2.22 -17.93
C ASP A 84 16.11 2.79 -16.52
N PHE A 85 15.83 1.96 -15.51
CA PHE A 85 15.80 2.41 -14.12
C PHE A 85 17.17 2.89 -13.65
N LEU A 86 18.23 2.16 -14.01
CA LEU A 86 19.60 2.58 -13.75
C LEU A 86 19.93 3.90 -14.45
N ARG A 87 19.49 4.09 -15.70
CA ARG A 87 19.64 5.35 -16.44
C ARG A 87 18.92 6.50 -15.75
N ILE A 88 17.67 6.30 -15.33
CA ILE A 88 16.84 7.29 -14.63
C ILE A 88 17.51 7.70 -13.32
N THR A 89 17.87 6.73 -12.48
CA THR A 89 18.46 7.01 -11.16
C THR A 89 19.86 7.59 -11.27
N LYS A 90 20.63 7.24 -12.30
CA LYS A 90 21.90 7.93 -12.60
C LYS A 90 21.66 9.40 -12.96
N TYR A 91 20.67 9.68 -13.81
CA TYR A 91 20.31 11.06 -14.17
C TYR A 91 19.89 11.86 -12.94
N CYS A 92 19.01 11.34 -12.09
CA CYS A 92 18.55 12.02 -10.88
C CYS A 92 19.65 12.25 -9.82
N ARG A 93 20.76 11.51 -9.90
CA ARG A 93 21.92 11.65 -9.01
C ARG A 93 23.05 12.51 -9.59
N ASP A 94 22.92 12.99 -10.83
CA ASP A 94 23.98 13.73 -11.52
C ASP A 94 24.29 15.06 -10.80
N GLU A 95 25.57 15.37 -10.64
CA GLU A 95 26.04 16.61 -10.01
C GLU A 95 25.85 17.83 -10.92
N LEU A 96 25.60 17.63 -12.22
CA LEU A 96 25.36 18.68 -13.20
C LEU A 96 23.94 19.28 -13.15
N SER A 97 23.20 19.07 -12.05
CA SER A 97 21.85 19.59 -11.78
C SER A 97 20.76 19.01 -12.69
N PRO A 98 20.15 17.87 -12.32
CA PRO A 98 19.05 17.29 -13.09
C PRO A 98 17.83 18.21 -13.09
N THR A 99 17.08 18.21 -14.20
CA THR A 99 15.85 18.99 -14.34
C THR A 99 14.65 18.08 -14.54
N MET A 100 13.47 18.57 -14.15
CA MET A 100 12.22 17.84 -14.37
C MET A 100 11.99 17.60 -15.87
N GLU A 101 12.28 18.60 -16.71
CA GLU A 101 12.13 18.49 -18.16
C GLU A 101 13.00 17.38 -18.75
N GLY A 102 14.24 17.22 -18.28
CA GLY A 102 15.13 16.17 -18.76
C GLY A 102 14.73 14.79 -18.27
N LEU A 103 14.26 14.69 -17.01
CA LEU A 103 13.71 13.43 -16.48
C LEU A 103 12.48 13.00 -17.29
N LEU A 104 11.58 13.92 -17.64
CA LEU A 104 10.38 13.63 -18.43
C LEU A 104 10.68 13.17 -19.87
N GLN A 105 11.93 13.29 -20.36
CA GLN A 105 12.33 12.69 -21.64
C GLN A 105 12.66 11.20 -21.53
N ILE A 106 12.85 10.67 -20.31
CA ILE A 106 13.31 9.29 -20.10
C ILE A 106 12.35 8.44 -19.24
N ILE A 107 11.23 9.02 -18.80
CA ILE A 107 10.11 8.32 -18.15
C ILE A 107 8.81 8.59 -18.90
N SER A 108 7.81 7.74 -18.69
CA SER A 108 6.47 7.94 -19.24
C SER A 108 5.58 8.68 -18.27
N LYS A 109 4.70 9.54 -18.81
CA LYS A 109 3.64 10.22 -18.07
C LYS A 109 2.32 9.53 -18.34
N GLU A 110 1.57 9.23 -17.29
CA GLU A 110 0.25 8.62 -17.38
C GLU A 110 -0.86 9.66 -17.56
N GLU A 111 -2.07 9.21 -17.91
CA GLU A 111 -3.25 10.08 -18.06
C GLU A 111 -3.59 10.81 -16.75
N ALA A 112 -3.41 10.13 -15.62
CA ALA A 112 -3.59 10.70 -14.31
C ALA A 112 -2.52 11.76 -14.00
N SER A 113 -2.96 12.90 -13.47
CA SER A 113 -2.04 13.99 -13.09
C SER A 113 -1.03 13.51 -12.07
N ARG A 114 0.25 13.86 -12.29
CA ARG A 114 1.36 13.53 -11.38
C ARG A 114 1.57 12.03 -11.17
N VAL A 115 1.19 11.22 -12.16
CA VAL A 115 1.47 9.78 -12.23
C VAL A 115 2.44 9.50 -13.38
N TYR A 116 3.44 8.67 -13.10
CA TYR A 116 4.51 8.35 -14.03
C TYR A 116 4.77 6.85 -14.03
N SER A 117 5.24 6.33 -15.16
CA SER A 117 5.63 4.93 -15.30
C SER A 117 7.01 4.79 -15.91
N PHE A 118 7.70 3.75 -15.47
CA PHE A 118 9.01 3.33 -15.95
C PHE A 118 9.26 1.90 -15.46
N PRO A 119 10.04 1.09 -16.19
CA PRO A 119 10.45 -0.23 -15.72
C PRO A 119 11.40 -0.07 -14.52
N VAL A 120 11.27 -0.95 -13.52
CA VAL A 120 12.07 -0.89 -12.28
C VAL A 120 13.03 -2.08 -12.20
N PHE A 121 12.49 -3.29 -12.21
CA PHE A 121 13.26 -4.52 -12.03
C PHE A 121 13.37 -5.32 -13.33
N THR A 122 14.35 -6.21 -13.39
CA THR A 122 14.48 -7.21 -14.47
C THR A 122 13.49 -8.36 -14.28
N ASP A 123 13.11 -9.01 -15.38
CA ASP A 123 12.24 -10.20 -15.33
C ASP A 123 12.84 -11.32 -14.48
N GLU A 124 14.17 -11.49 -14.55
CA GLU A 124 14.88 -12.50 -13.76
C GLU A 124 14.82 -12.22 -12.26
N PHE A 125 14.96 -10.96 -11.83
CA PHE A 125 14.74 -10.58 -10.45
C PHE A 125 13.28 -10.86 -10.05
N CYS A 126 12.31 -10.40 -10.84
CA CYS A 126 10.89 -10.60 -10.56
C CYS A 126 10.57 -12.08 -10.38
N ARG A 127 11.08 -12.95 -11.25
CA ARG A 127 10.91 -14.41 -11.15
C ARG A 127 11.50 -14.97 -9.85
N ARG A 128 12.77 -14.68 -9.54
CA ARG A 128 13.43 -15.14 -8.31
C ARG A 128 12.72 -14.63 -7.06
N PHE A 129 12.26 -13.39 -7.09
CA PHE A 129 11.52 -12.77 -6.00
C PHE A 129 10.16 -13.44 -5.80
N LEU A 130 9.41 -13.72 -6.88
CA LEU A 130 8.17 -14.48 -6.78
C LEU A 130 8.38 -15.91 -6.27
N ASP A 131 9.46 -16.59 -6.67
CA ASP A 131 9.81 -17.92 -6.15
C ASP A 131 10.04 -17.89 -4.62
N GLU A 132 10.75 -16.87 -4.11
CA GLU A 132 10.95 -16.65 -2.67
C GLU A 132 9.62 -16.38 -1.93
N LEU A 133 8.77 -15.52 -2.50
CA LEU A 133 7.46 -15.20 -1.91
C LEU A 133 6.54 -16.41 -1.89
N ASP A 134 6.46 -17.16 -2.98
CA ASP A 134 5.66 -18.39 -3.08
C ASP A 134 6.19 -19.48 -2.12
N HIS A 135 7.52 -19.56 -1.89
CA HIS A 135 8.12 -20.44 -0.89
C HIS A 135 7.71 -20.05 0.54
N PHE A 136 7.79 -18.77 0.88
CA PHE A 136 7.30 -18.27 2.17
C PHE A 136 5.79 -18.50 2.34
N GLU A 137 5.00 -18.30 1.27
CA GLU A 137 3.54 -18.43 1.29
C GLU A 137 3.07 -19.84 1.65
N ARG A 138 3.81 -20.86 1.23
CA ARG A 138 3.51 -22.28 1.50
C ARG A 138 3.74 -22.69 2.97
N LEU A 139 4.41 -21.84 3.75
CA LEU A 139 4.68 -22.10 5.15
C LEU A 139 3.59 -21.51 6.04
N ASP A 140 3.24 -22.22 7.10
CA ASP A 140 2.31 -21.74 8.14
C ASP A 140 3.05 -20.84 9.15
N LEU A 141 3.59 -19.74 8.63
CA LEU A 141 4.25 -18.71 9.42
C LEU A 141 3.33 -17.49 9.57
N PRO A 142 3.42 -16.75 10.69
CA PRO A 142 2.52 -15.63 10.92
C PRO A 142 2.81 -14.47 9.96
N LYS A 143 1.75 -13.90 9.38
CA LYS A 143 1.83 -12.80 8.41
C LYS A 143 1.01 -11.61 8.90
N GLY A 144 1.57 -10.41 8.83
CA GLY A 144 0.82 -9.19 9.08
C GLY A 144 0.01 -8.77 7.85
N ARG A 145 -1.13 -8.12 8.08
CA ARG A 145 -1.96 -7.58 6.99
C ARG A 145 -1.21 -6.49 6.20
N PRO A 146 -1.18 -6.54 4.86
CA PRO A 146 -0.54 -5.53 4.02
C PRO A 146 -1.15 -4.15 4.18
N ASN A 147 -2.46 -3.99 4.29
CA ASN A 147 -3.10 -2.74 4.70
C ASN A 147 -4.51 -3.02 5.27
N THR A 148 -5.33 -1.99 5.46
CA THR A 148 -6.68 -2.14 6.05
C THR A 148 -7.67 -2.82 5.10
N MET A 149 -7.44 -2.81 3.79
CA MET A 149 -8.33 -3.39 2.78
C MET A 149 -7.84 -4.73 2.24
N ASN A 150 -6.55 -5.02 2.35
CA ASN A 150 -5.98 -6.29 1.90
C ASN A 150 -5.98 -7.33 3.03
N ASN A 151 -6.60 -8.47 2.75
CA ASN A 151 -6.60 -9.63 3.61
C ASN A 151 -5.36 -10.51 3.39
N THR A 152 -4.79 -10.46 2.19
CA THR A 152 -3.72 -11.36 1.74
C THR A 152 -2.50 -10.59 1.25
N GLY A 153 -1.32 -11.13 1.53
CA GLY A 153 -0.05 -10.57 1.09
C GLY A 153 1.03 -10.62 2.16
N ILE A 154 2.16 -9.98 1.87
CA ILE A 154 3.39 -10.12 2.67
C ILE A 154 3.95 -8.73 2.99
N LEU A 155 4.25 -8.48 4.26
CA LEU A 155 5.05 -7.32 4.66
C LEU A 155 6.53 -7.66 4.50
N LEU A 156 7.24 -6.97 3.62
CA LEU A 156 8.64 -7.29 3.31
C LEU A 156 9.58 -7.08 4.51
N ALA A 157 9.26 -6.13 5.38
CA ALA A 157 9.89 -5.95 6.67
C ALA A 157 9.88 -7.24 7.53
N GLU A 158 8.77 -7.98 7.52
CA GLU A 158 8.61 -9.19 8.32
C GLU A 158 9.41 -10.38 7.77
N LEU A 159 9.71 -10.39 6.46
CA LEU A 159 10.65 -11.33 5.85
C LEU A 159 12.12 -10.92 6.05
N GLY A 160 12.37 -9.68 6.43
CA GLY A 160 13.71 -9.13 6.67
C GLY A 160 14.36 -8.48 5.43
N PHE A 161 13.57 -7.90 4.54
CA PHE A 161 14.08 -7.13 3.39
C PHE A 161 14.45 -5.67 3.73
N ASP A 162 14.01 -5.13 4.87
CA ASP A 162 14.15 -3.70 5.13
C ASP A 162 15.62 -3.24 5.21
N ASP A 163 16.42 -3.91 6.01
CA ASP A 163 17.77 -3.44 6.38
C ASP A 163 18.73 -3.30 5.21
N HIS A 164 18.73 -4.27 4.29
CA HIS A 164 19.72 -4.34 3.22
C HIS A 164 19.11 -4.23 1.82
N PHE A 165 17.78 -4.25 1.71
CA PHE A 165 17.08 -4.05 0.44
C PHE A 165 16.32 -2.72 0.43
N MET A 166 15.22 -2.64 1.18
CA MET A 166 14.25 -1.54 1.01
C MET A 166 14.78 -0.20 1.49
N ASN A 167 15.55 -0.16 2.59
CA ASN A 167 16.16 1.08 3.07
C ASN A 167 17.12 1.66 2.02
N ARG A 168 17.97 0.81 1.44
CA ARG A 168 18.90 1.20 0.36
C ARG A 168 18.18 1.61 -0.90
N PHE A 169 17.12 0.88 -1.27
CA PHE A 169 16.32 1.18 -2.45
C PHE A 169 15.68 2.57 -2.33
N ARG A 170 15.07 2.85 -1.18
CA ARG A 170 14.50 4.15 -0.85
C ARG A 170 15.55 5.26 -0.88
N GLU A 171 16.64 5.10 -0.15
CA GLU A 171 17.65 6.17 0.07
C GLU A 171 18.44 6.50 -1.20
N HIS A 172 18.85 5.48 -1.97
CA HIS A 172 19.78 5.68 -3.08
C HIS A 172 19.11 5.80 -4.45
N TYR A 173 17.88 5.33 -4.60
CA TYR A 173 17.21 5.28 -5.91
C TYR A 173 15.91 6.06 -5.92
N LEU A 174 15.02 5.84 -4.95
CA LEU A 174 13.71 6.49 -4.94
C LEU A 174 13.77 7.94 -4.46
N GLN A 175 14.58 8.24 -3.44
CA GLN A 175 14.65 9.59 -2.89
C GLN A 175 15.12 10.64 -3.91
N PRO A 176 16.19 10.45 -4.71
CA PRO A 176 16.59 11.40 -5.74
C PRO A 176 15.51 11.59 -6.82
N LEU A 177 14.82 10.52 -7.20
CA LEU A 177 13.75 10.55 -8.18
C LEU A 177 12.53 11.33 -7.65
N SER A 178 12.08 11.01 -6.43
CA SER A 178 10.95 11.67 -5.78
C SER A 178 11.24 13.14 -5.51
N ALA A 179 12.47 13.51 -5.16
CA ALA A 179 12.86 14.91 -4.94
C ALA A 179 12.72 15.77 -6.21
N LEU A 180 12.88 15.16 -7.39
CA LEU A 180 12.75 15.87 -8.66
C LEU A 180 11.30 15.91 -9.16
N LEU A 181 10.53 14.83 -8.94
CA LEU A 181 9.12 14.75 -9.35
C LEU A 181 8.16 15.46 -8.41
N TYR A 182 8.45 15.44 -7.10
CA TYR A 182 7.58 15.88 -6.01
C TYR A 182 8.34 16.69 -4.94
N PRO A 183 9.09 17.74 -5.31
CA PRO A 183 9.88 18.53 -4.37
C PRO A 183 9.07 19.10 -3.19
N GLU A 184 7.78 19.38 -3.41
CA GLU A 184 6.87 19.89 -2.40
C GLU A 184 6.48 18.85 -1.32
N TRP A 185 6.59 17.56 -1.64
CA TRP A 185 6.21 16.46 -0.75
C TRP A 185 7.41 15.84 -0.05
N THR A 186 8.56 15.79 -0.71
CA THR A 186 9.78 15.22 -0.11
C THR A 186 10.47 16.17 0.87
N GLY A 187 10.31 17.48 0.69
CA GLY A 187 10.89 18.50 1.57
C GLY A 187 12.41 18.36 1.75
N SER A 188 12.93 18.87 2.88
CA SER A 188 14.36 18.78 3.22
C SER A 188 14.74 17.48 3.93
N SER A 189 13.77 16.76 4.51
CA SER A 189 13.98 15.48 5.19
C SER A 189 14.07 14.30 4.22
N GLY A 190 13.58 14.45 2.99
CA GLY A 190 13.47 13.35 2.05
C GLY A 190 12.44 12.30 2.48
N LEU A 191 12.55 11.10 1.92
CA LEU A 191 11.68 9.97 2.26
C LEU A 191 12.23 9.30 3.54
N ASP A 192 11.68 9.65 4.71
CA ASP A 192 12.24 9.28 6.03
C ASP A 192 11.76 7.93 6.58
N SER A 193 10.73 7.36 5.96
CA SER A 193 10.19 6.03 6.26
C SER A 193 9.64 5.35 5.01
N HIS A 194 9.33 4.06 5.09
CA HIS A 194 8.61 3.35 4.04
C HIS A 194 7.73 2.25 4.65
N ARG A 195 6.80 1.76 3.83
CA ARG A 195 6.03 0.57 4.15
C ARG A 195 5.81 -0.29 2.93
N SER A 196 6.72 -1.23 2.72
CA SER A 196 6.73 -2.13 1.59
C SER A 196 5.92 -3.40 1.85
N HIS A 197 5.09 -3.77 0.88
CA HIS A 197 4.27 -4.96 0.97
C HIS A 197 3.95 -5.52 -0.42
N ILE A 198 3.71 -6.83 -0.46
CA ILE A 198 3.19 -7.56 -1.61
C ILE A 198 1.71 -7.75 -1.42
N VAL A 199 0.95 -7.51 -2.49
CA VAL A 199 -0.46 -7.87 -2.58
C VAL A 199 -0.60 -8.99 -3.59
N THR A 200 -1.32 -10.03 -3.21
CA THR A 200 -1.66 -11.14 -4.11
C THR A 200 -3.13 -11.03 -4.46
N TYR A 201 -3.44 -10.88 -5.74
CA TYR A 201 -4.81 -10.94 -6.24
C TYR A 201 -5.07 -12.35 -6.78
N ASP A 202 -5.94 -13.09 -6.10
CA ASP A 202 -6.41 -14.39 -6.56
C ASP A 202 -7.89 -14.26 -6.92
N ALA A 203 -8.19 -14.19 -8.23
CA ALA A 203 -9.56 -14.14 -8.71
C ALA A 203 -10.28 -15.50 -8.68
N THR A 204 -9.57 -16.58 -8.37
CA THR A 204 -10.10 -17.96 -8.36
C THR A 204 -10.45 -18.47 -6.96
N GLY A 205 -10.00 -17.78 -5.92
CA GLY A 205 -10.31 -18.09 -4.54
C GLY A 205 -11.71 -17.63 -4.08
N PRO A 206 -12.12 -17.97 -2.85
CA PRO A 206 -13.39 -17.53 -2.27
C PRO A 206 -13.45 -15.99 -2.16
N THR A 207 -14.51 -15.39 -2.71
CA THR A 207 -14.67 -13.92 -2.81
C THR A 207 -14.58 -13.16 -1.49
N ASP A 208 -14.87 -13.81 -0.36
CA ASP A 208 -14.78 -13.29 1.00
C ASP A 208 -13.35 -13.27 1.57
N ARG A 209 -12.40 -13.89 0.87
CA ARG A 209 -10.99 -14.02 1.25
C ARG A 209 -10.02 -13.44 0.22
N THR A 210 -10.51 -13.15 -0.97
CA THR A 210 -9.74 -12.63 -2.10
C THR A 210 -9.97 -11.13 -2.25
N ASP A 211 -8.90 -10.36 -2.42
CA ASP A 211 -8.90 -8.89 -2.50
C ASP A 211 -9.46 -8.34 -3.85
N VAL A 212 -10.52 -8.96 -4.39
CA VAL A 212 -11.10 -8.66 -5.73
C VAL A 212 -12.02 -7.43 -5.76
N GLY A 213 -12.26 -6.78 -4.61
CA GLY A 213 -13.12 -5.60 -4.50
C GLY A 213 -12.49 -4.54 -3.61
N LEU A 214 -11.46 -3.84 -4.09
CA LEU A 214 -10.86 -2.74 -3.36
C LEU A 214 -11.71 -1.48 -3.48
N SER A 215 -12.06 -0.90 -2.32
CA SER A 215 -12.69 0.41 -2.26
C SER A 215 -11.66 1.50 -2.60
N THR A 216 -12.14 2.63 -3.15
CA THR A 216 -11.29 3.82 -3.30
C THR A 216 -10.76 4.27 -1.95
N HIS A 217 -9.47 4.55 -1.89
CA HIS A 217 -8.77 4.92 -0.67
C HIS A 217 -7.56 5.79 -1.00
N PHE A 218 -6.90 6.27 0.05
CA PHE A 218 -5.62 6.93 -0.03
C PHE A 218 -4.58 6.09 0.69
N ASP A 219 -3.39 6.05 0.13
CA ASP A 219 -2.23 5.56 0.85
C ASP A 219 -1.81 6.57 1.91
N ASN A 220 -1.37 6.05 3.05
CA ASN A 220 -0.75 6.87 4.09
C ASN A 220 0.75 7.03 3.77
N ALA A 221 1.03 7.72 2.67
CA ALA A 221 2.37 8.01 2.16
C ALA A 221 2.34 9.30 1.30
N GLU A 222 3.46 10.02 1.27
CA GLU A 222 3.67 11.16 0.37
C GLU A 222 3.81 10.72 -1.09
N VAL A 223 4.46 9.56 -1.31
CA VAL A 223 4.69 8.96 -2.63
C VAL A 223 4.55 7.45 -2.52
N THR A 224 3.78 6.85 -3.42
CA THR A 224 3.65 5.39 -3.56
C THR A 224 4.34 4.93 -4.85
N LEU A 225 5.17 3.89 -4.75
CA LEU A 225 5.64 3.12 -5.91
C LEU A 225 4.86 1.81 -5.97
N ASN A 226 4.13 1.58 -7.06
CA ASN A 226 3.49 0.31 -7.35
C ASN A 226 4.26 -0.40 -8.46
N VAL A 227 4.67 -1.65 -8.22
CA VAL A 227 5.46 -2.43 -9.17
C VAL A 227 4.73 -3.73 -9.47
N SER A 228 4.36 -3.92 -10.74
CA SER A 228 3.89 -5.22 -11.21
C SER A 228 5.06 -6.19 -11.31
N LEU A 229 4.91 -7.37 -10.68
CA LEU A 229 5.96 -8.40 -10.62
C LEU A 229 5.78 -9.50 -11.69
N GLY A 230 4.79 -9.37 -12.57
CA GLY A 230 4.72 -10.19 -13.80
C GLY A 230 4.04 -11.55 -13.69
N LYS A 231 3.10 -11.78 -12.76
CA LYS A 231 2.16 -12.91 -12.92
C LYS A 231 1.22 -12.61 -14.10
N GLU A 232 0.81 -13.64 -14.86
CA GLU A 232 -0.14 -13.45 -15.96
C GLU A 232 -1.51 -13.02 -15.42
N TYR A 233 -2.03 -11.89 -15.90
CA TYR A 233 -3.37 -11.41 -15.60
C TYR A 233 -3.99 -10.70 -16.82
N SER A 234 -5.31 -10.72 -16.91
CA SER A 234 -6.07 -10.06 -17.98
C SER A 234 -6.87 -8.83 -17.53
N ASP A 235 -6.81 -8.51 -16.23
CA ASP A 235 -7.57 -7.45 -15.55
C ASP A 235 -6.78 -6.95 -14.32
N GLY A 236 -7.21 -5.88 -13.66
CA GLY A 236 -6.54 -5.29 -12.49
C GLY A 236 -5.99 -3.88 -12.72
N GLU A 237 -6.65 -3.11 -13.59
CA GLU A 237 -6.28 -1.72 -13.84
C GLU A 237 -6.36 -0.87 -12.57
N LEU A 238 -5.40 0.04 -12.42
CA LEU A 238 -5.38 1.00 -11.33
C LEU A 238 -6.14 2.26 -11.76
N TYR A 239 -7.27 2.53 -11.10
CA TYR A 239 -8.08 3.73 -11.36
C TYR A 239 -7.74 4.84 -10.37
N PHE A 240 -7.40 6.02 -10.91
CA PHE A 240 -7.17 7.23 -10.12
C PHE A 240 -8.42 8.11 -10.11
N GLY A 241 -9.03 8.26 -8.94
CA GLY A 241 -10.14 9.19 -8.72
C GLY A 241 -9.69 10.54 -8.15
N GLU A 242 -10.52 11.56 -8.28
CA GLU A 242 -10.27 12.86 -7.63
C GLU A 242 -10.33 12.75 -6.10
N MET A 243 -9.47 13.50 -5.41
CA MET A 243 -9.61 13.69 -3.97
C MET A 243 -10.92 14.41 -3.68
N LYS A 244 -11.91 13.69 -3.14
CA LYS A 244 -13.09 14.32 -2.54
C LYS A 244 -12.66 14.94 -1.20
N GLY A 245 -12.37 16.23 -1.24
CA GLY A 245 -12.10 17.05 -0.04
C GLY A 245 -13.33 17.26 0.84
#